data_AF-A4JWE4-F1
#
_entry.id   AF-A4JWE4-F1
#
_cell.length_a   1.000
_cell.length_b   1.000
_cell.length_c   1.000
_cell.angle_alpha   90.00
_cell.angle_beta   90.00
_cell.angle_gamma   90.00
#
_symmetry.space_group_name_H-M   'P 1'
#
loop_
_entity.id
_entity.type
_entity.pdbx_description
1 polymer ?
#
loop_
_entity_poly.entity_id
_entity_poly.type
_entity_poly.pdbx_seq_one_letter_code
_entity_poly.pdbx_strand_id
1 'polypeptide(L)'
;MSGYVKLAIAALLLAAVGALGYFVLHWYDGQLSASYQAGQLAERTVWQQKEVARTAFESAATQKRAEDNAAKQAKIDANNLQVQQDHEKAVSSLRQRIAALDAAAREYGGLRIPTTVCTAAASAGSGSVPAGTQAASPGRYDAWIAATVALPDDTQRHLRASAHEADAIVEDFRTVQEWAVKHGFMPAPPDYVPPPILADPPMKADTPQAASAATT
;
A
#
# COMPACT_ATOMS: atom_id res chain seq x y z
N MET A 1 -34.15 -0.13 109.01
CA MET A 1 -33.65 0.60 107.82
C MET A 1 -34.75 1.53 107.31
N SER A 2 -34.51 2.85 107.37
CA SER A 2 -35.42 3.91 106.89
C SER A 2 -35.75 3.73 105.40
N GLY A 3 -37.00 4.01 105.01
CA GLY A 3 -37.47 3.88 103.61
C GLY A 3 -36.64 4.68 102.60
N TYR A 4 -35.98 5.76 103.04
CA TYR A 4 -35.08 6.57 102.22
C TYR A 4 -33.83 5.83 101.76
N VAL A 5 -33.28 4.93 102.60
CA VAL A 5 -32.09 4.14 102.25
C VAL A 5 -32.43 3.13 101.15
N LYS A 6 -33.64 2.55 101.17
CA LYS A 6 -34.11 1.62 100.14
C LYS A 6 -34.33 2.34 98.80
N LEU A 7 -34.87 3.56 98.83
CA LEU A 7 -35.07 4.39 97.63
C LEU A 7 -33.74 4.83 97.01
N ALA A 8 -32.76 5.23 97.83
CA ALA A 8 -31.44 5.62 97.34
C ALA A 8 -30.67 4.46 96.71
N ILE A 9 -30.72 3.26 97.31
CA ILE A 9 -30.11 2.05 96.76
C ILE A 9 -30.81 1.65 95.44
N ALA A 10 -32.15 1.70 95.38
CA ALA A 10 -32.89 1.41 94.15
C ALA A 10 -32.55 2.39 93.01
N ALA A 11 -32.41 3.67 93.31
CA ALA A 11 -32.03 4.69 92.33
C ALA A 11 -30.59 4.49 91.80
N LEU A 12 -29.64 4.13 92.67
CA LEU A 12 -28.27 3.80 92.27
C LEU A 12 -28.19 2.55 91.41
N LEU A 13 -28.96 1.52 91.73
CA LEU A 13 -29.03 0.29 90.92
C LEU A 13 -29.63 0.58 89.54
N LEU A 14 -30.71 1.39 89.46
CA LEU A 14 -31.29 1.81 88.18
C LEU A 14 -30.32 2.64 87.35
N ALA A 15 -29.58 3.57 87.96
CA ALA A 15 -28.56 4.37 87.27
C ALA A 15 -27.40 3.50 86.76
N ALA A 16 -26.94 2.52 87.55
CA ALA A 16 -25.89 1.59 87.15
C ALA A 16 -26.34 0.68 85.99
N VAL A 17 -27.56 0.17 86.03
CA VAL A 17 -28.15 -0.62 84.93
C VAL A 17 -28.31 0.25 83.67
N GLY A 18 -28.74 1.51 83.82
CA GLY A 18 -28.83 2.46 82.71
C GLY A 18 -27.47 2.78 82.07
N ALA A 19 -26.44 3.00 82.89
CA ALA A 19 -25.08 3.27 82.41
C ALA A 19 -24.46 2.07 81.70
N LEU A 20 -24.66 0.85 82.23
CA LEU A 20 -24.23 -0.39 81.59
C LEU A 20 -24.97 -0.62 80.27
N GLY A 21 -26.28 -0.43 80.24
CA GLY A 21 -27.09 -0.53 79.02
C GLY A 21 -26.63 0.44 77.93
N TYR A 22 -26.37 1.70 78.30
CA TYR A 22 -25.84 2.72 77.40
C TYR A 22 -24.46 2.35 76.83
N PHE A 23 -23.55 1.86 77.68
CA PHE A 23 -22.22 1.43 77.24
C PHE A 23 -22.27 0.25 76.26
N VAL A 24 -23.10 -0.76 76.55
CA VAL A 24 -23.27 -1.93 75.67
C VAL A 24 -23.85 -1.53 74.31
N LEU A 25 -24.86 -0.65 74.29
CA LEU A 25 -25.46 -0.15 73.06
C LEU A 25 -24.44 0.62 72.20
N HIS A 26 -23.68 1.55 72.80
CA HIS A 26 -22.68 2.30 72.04
C HIS A 26 -21.50 1.46 71.57
N TRP A 27 -21.10 0.46 72.35
CA TRP A 27 -20.05 -0.47 71.92
C TRP A 27 -20.51 -1.29 70.71
N TYR A 28 -21.76 -1.79 70.73
CA TYR A 28 -22.32 -2.54 69.62
C TYR A 28 -22.50 -1.68 68.36
N ASP A 29 -22.97 -0.44 68.49
CA ASP A 29 -23.09 0.52 67.40
C ASP A 29 -21.72 0.89 66.78
N GLY A 30 -20.70 1.03 67.63
CA GLY A 30 -19.31 1.21 67.20
C GLY A 30 -18.77 0.02 66.38
N GLN A 31 -19.09 -1.21 66.78
CA GLN A 31 -18.69 -2.40 66.03
C GLN A 31 -19.46 -2.56 64.70
N LEU A 32 -20.76 -2.26 64.69
CA LEU A 32 -21.58 -2.30 63.48
C LEU A 32 -21.11 -1.26 62.46
N SER A 33 -20.86 -0.03 62.89
CA SER A 33 -20.37 1.02 62.01
C SER A 33 -18.98 0.72 61.44
N ALA A 34 -18.06 0.20 62.25
CA ALA A 34 -16.72 -0.20 61.82
C ALA A 34 -16.76 -1.36 60.80
N SER A 35 -17.58 -2.39 61.04
CA SER A 35 -17.73 -3.52 60.12
C SER A 35 -18.39 -3.11 58.80
N TYR A 36 -19.37 -2.22 58.83
CA TYR A 36 -19.99 -1.65 57.63
C TYR A 36 -18.98 -0.85 56.79
N GLN A 37 -18.17 0.00 57.42
CA GLN A 37 -17.12 0.76 56.73
C GLN A 37 -16.05 -0.16 56.12
N ALA A 38 -15.63 -1.20 56.85
CA ALA A 38 -14.69 -2.19 56.34
C ALA A 38 -15.25 -2.94 55.13
N GLY A 39 -16.55 -3.29 55.14
CA GLY A 39 -17.25 -3.89 54.01
C GLY A 39 -17.26 -2.98 52.77
N GLN A 40 -17.60 -1.70 52.93
CA GLN A 40 -17.58 -0.75 51.83
C GLN A 40 -16.18 -0.53 51.23
N LEU A 41 -15.14 -0.49 52.09
CA LEU A 41 -13.76 -0.39 51.62
C LEU A 41 -13.35 -1.63 50.82
N ALA A 42 -13.73 -2.82 51.27
CA ALA A 42 -13.47 -4.08 50.57
C ALA A 42 -14.18 -4.13 49.20
N GLU A 43 -15.42 -3.67 49.11
CA GLU A 43 -16.14 -3.62 47.83
C GLU A 43 -15.50 -2.64 46.85
N ARG A 44 -15.09 -1.45 47.32
CA ARG A 44 -14.41 -0.46 46.48
C ARG A 44 -13.06 -0.96 46.00
N THR A 45 -12.27 -1.63 46.83
CA THR A 45 -10.97 -2.16 46.42
C THR A 45 -11.13 -3.26 45.38
N VAL A 46 -12.11 -4.17 45.56
CA VAL A 46 -12.43 -5.20 44.56
C VAL A 46 -12.90 -4.56 43.24
N TRP A 47 -13.74 -3.54 43.29
CA TRP A 47 -14.17 -2.82 42.09
C TRP A 47 -13.00 -2.13 41.40
N GLN A 48 -12.14 -1.42 42.14
CA GLN A 48 -10.95 -0.76 41.59
C GLN A 48 -9.98 -1.77 40.95
N GLN A 49 -9.77 -2.93 41.57
CA GLN A 49 -8.92 -3.98 40.99
C GLN A 49 -9.50 -4.50 39.67
N LYS A 50 -10.82 -4.73 39.60
CA LYS A 50 -11.49 -5.13 38.36
C LYS A 50 -11.38 -4.06 37.28
N GLU A 51 -11.50 -2.79 37.67
CA GLU A 51 -11.45 -1.66 36.74
C GLU A 51 -10.04 -1.44 36.19
N VAL A 52 -9.01 -1.57 37.04
CA VAL A 52 -7.60 -1.54 36.61
C VAL A 52 -7.30 -2.73 35.68
N ALA A 53 -7.80 -3.92 36.01
CA ALA A 53 -7.63 -5.08 35.13
C ALA A 53 -8.31 -4.86 33.77
N ARG A 54 -9.56 -4.37 33.76
CA ARG A 54 -10.33 -4.08 32.56
C ARG A 54 -9.60 -3.07 31.67
N THR A 55 -9.19 -1.94 32.23
CA THR A 55 -8.46 -0.90 31.49
C THR A 55 -7.11 -1.40 30.96
N ALA A 56 -6.39 -2.24 31.71
CA ALA A 56 -5.15 -2.88 31.24
C ALA A 56 -5.40 -3.87 30.07
N PHE A 57 -6.49 -4.64 30.10
CA PHE A 57 -6.88 -5.51 29.00
C PHE A 57 -7.28 -4.72 27.76
N GLU A 58 -8.07 -3.65 27.93
CA GLU A 58 -8.47 -2.76 26.85
C GLU A 58 -7.22 -2.08 26.23
N SER A 59 -6.31 -1.56 27.04
CA SER A 59 -5.06 -0.94 26.55
C SER A 59 -4.19 -1.95 25.80
N ALA A 60 -4.00 -3.15 26.34
CA ALA A 60 -3.22 -4.22 25.67
C ALA A 60 -3.86 -4.63 24.34
N ALA A 61 -5.19 -4.73 24.27
CA ALA A 61 -5.90 -5.03 23.03
C ALA A 61 -5.77 -3.90 22.00
N THR A 62 -5.83 -2.64 22.42
CA THR A 62 -5.62 -1.48 21.53
C THR A 62 -4.19 -1.41 21.02
N GLN A 63 -3.19 -1.65 21.88
CA GLN A 63 -1.79 -1.68 21.49
C GLN A 63 -1.53 -2.78 20.47
N LYS A 64 -2.03 -4.00 20.71
CA LYS A 64 -1.91 -5.10 19.75
C LYS A 64 -2.52 -4.76 18.39
N ARG A 65 -3.71 -4.14 18.36
CA ARG A 65 -4.31 -3.67 17.11
C ARG A 65 -3.47 -2.59 16.42
N ALA A 66 -2.86 -1.68 17.18
CA ALA A 66 -1.98 -0.65 16.64
C ALA A 66 -0.72 -1.26 16.03
N GLU A 67 -0.09 -2.23 16.70
CA GLU A 67 1.06 -2.99 16.19
C GLU A 67 0.71 -3.77 14.92
N ASP A 68 -0.42 -4.49 14.92
CA ASP A 68 -0.92 -5.22 13.75
C ASP A 68 -1.20 -4.29 12.57
N ASN A 69 -1.80 -3.12 12.83
CA ASN A 69 -2.09 -2.13 11.80
C ASN A 69 -0.80 -1.47 11.28
N ALA A 70 0.17 -1.17 12.13
CA ALA A 70 1.46 -0.63 11.73
C ALA A 70 2.22 -1.63 10.85
N ALA A 71 2.22 -2.92 11.20
CA ALA A 71 2.83 -3.97 10.39
C ALA A 71 2.15 -4.11 9.01
N LYS A 72 0.81 -4.04 8.96
CA LYS A 72 0.07 -4.03 7.69
C LYS A 72 0.40 -2.81 6.85
N GLN A 73 0.48 -1.62 7.47
CA GLN A 73 0.82 -0.39 6.77
C GLN A 73 2.23 -0.44 6.20
N ALA A 74 3.22 -0.88 7.00
CA ALA A 74 4.59 -1.06 6.52
C ALA A 74 4.69 -2.00 5.32
N LYS A 75 3.88 -3.07 5.29
CA LYS A 75 3.79 -3.98 4.14
C LYS A 75 3.19 -3.30 2.90
N ILE A 76 2.12 -2.52 3.08
CA ILE A 76 1.49 -1.74 1.99
C ILE A 76 2.49 -0.73 1.42
N ASP A 77 3.19 0.00 2.28
CA ASP A 77 4.18 1.01 1.88
C ASP A 77 5.35 0.38 1.11
N ALA A 78 5.86 -0.76 1.57
CA ALA A 78 6.90 -1.52 0.87
C ALA A 78 6.43 -2.01 -0.51
N ASN A 79 5.21 -2.53 -0.61
CA ASN A 79 4.63 -2.97 -1.89
C ASN A 79 4.44 -1.79 -2.85
N ASN A 80 3.94 -0.65 -2.36
CA ASN A 80 3.75 0.56 -3.16
C ASN A 80 5.08 1.08 -3.71
N LEU A 81 6.12 1.14 -2.87
CA LEU A 81 7.45 1.54 -3.29
C LEU A 81 7.98 0.62 -4.40
N GLN A 82 7.80 -0.69 -4.25
CA GLN A 82 8.25 -1.65 -5.26
C GLN A 82 7.50 -1.45 -6.59
N VAL A 83 6.17 -1.32 -6.56
CA VAL A 83 5.36 -1.06 -7.77
C VAL A 83 5.80 0.22 -8.48
N GLN A 84 6.08 1.28 -7.72
CA GLN A 84 6.57 2.54 -8.30
C GLN A 84 7.92 2.36 -8.99
N GLN A 85 8.88 1.68 -8.33
CA GLN A 85 10.20 1.41 -8.91
C GLN A 85 10.12 0.52 -10.16
N ASP A 86 9.25 -0.49 -10.13
CA ASP A 86 9.04 -1.40 -11.27
C ASP A 86 8.43 -0.63 -12.45
N HIS A 87 7.44 0.24 -12.20
CA HIS A 87 6.83 1.11 -13.21
C HIS A 87 7.83 2.11 -13.80
N GLU A 88 8.64 2.78 -12.99
CA GLU A 88 9.67 3.71 -13.48
C GLU A 88 10.66 3.01 -14.42
N LYS A 89 11.09 1.79 -14.06
CA LYS A 89 11.94 0.97 -14.92
C LYS A 89 11.23 0.60 -16.22
N ALA A 90 9.97 0.15 -16.15
CA ALA A 90 9.20 -0.23 -17.33
C ALA A 90 9.00 0.95 -18.29
N VAL A 91 8.62 2.13 -17.78
CA VAL A 91 8.50 3.37 -18.55
C VAL A 91 9.84 3.76 -19.19
N SER A 92 10.95 3.63 -18.46
CA SER A 92 12.28 3.93 -19.01
C SER A 92 12.63 2.99 -20.19
N SER A 93 12.32 1.70 -20.05
CA SER A 93 12.52 0.70 -21.12
C SER A 93 11.62 0.97 -22.32
N LEU A 94 10.35 1.31 -22.08
CA LEU A 94 9.40 1.67 -23.13
C LEU A 94 9.88 2.87 -23.93
N ARG A 95 10.36 3.92 -23.27
CA ARG A 95 10.94 5.11 -23.93
C ARG A 95 12.14 4.77 -24.80
N GLN A 96 13.01 3.87 -24.33
CA GLN A 96 14.17 3.41 -25.12
C GLN A 96 13.74 2.63 -26.36
N ARG A 97 12.73 1.75 -26.23
CA ARG A 97 12.17 0.98 -27.35
C ARG A 97 11.52 1.88 -28.40
N ILE A 98 10.72 2.85 -27.94
CA ILE A 98 10.10 3.86 -28.81
C ILE A 98 11.19 4.63 -29.57
N ALA A 99 12.21 5.13 -28.88
CA ALA A 99 13.31 5.85 -29.52
C ALA A 99 14.07 4.99 -30.55
N ALA A 100 14.27 3.69 -30.27
CA ALA A 100 14.90 2.76 -31.20
C ALA A 100 14.03 2.49 -32.44
N LEU A 101 12.71 2.32 -32.27
CA LEU A 101 11.76 2.17 -33.37
C LEU A 101 11.69 3.44 -34.23
N ASP A 102 11.70 4.61 -33.62
CA ASP A 102 11.74 5.90 -34.33
C ASP A 102 13.04 6.12 -35.09
N ALA A 103 14.17 5.65 -34.55
CA ALA A 103 15.46 5.69 -35.23
C ALA A 103 15.46 4.73 -36.43
N ALA A 104 15.02 3.48 -36.25
CA ALA A 104 14.90 2.50 -37.32
C ALA A 104 13.96 3.00 -38.42
N ALA A 105 12.80 3.54 -38.07
CA ALA A 105 11.86 4.10 -39.05
C ALA A 105 12.48 5.26 -39.85
N ARG A 106 13.37 6.07 -39.26
CA ARG A 106 14.12 7.11 -39.99
C ARG A 106 15.17 6.51 -40.92
N GLU A 107 15.89 5.49 -40.48
CA GLU A 107 16.90 4.78 -41.29
C GLU A 107 16.29 4.13 -42.53
N TYR A 108 15.09 3.54 -42.41
CA TYR A 108 14.37 2.91 -43.52
C TYR A 108 13.54 3.88 -44.39
N GLY A 109 13.68 5.19 -44.18
CA GLY A 109 13.01 6.21 -45.01
C GLY A 109 11.52 6.39 -44.72
N GLY A 110 11.09 6.12 -43.48
CA GLY A 110 9.72 6.29 -43.00
C GLY A 110 8.91 5.00 -42.95
N LEU A 111 7.68 5.12 -42.46
CA LEU A 111 6.70 4.03 -42.45
C LEU A 111 6.22 3.77 -43.88
N ARG A 112 6.20 2.49 -44.26
CA ARG A 112 5.82 2.04 -45.60
C ARG A 112 4.76 0.95 -45.53
N ILE A 113 3.82 0.98 -46.46
CA ILE A 113 2.76 -0.03 -46.60
C ILE A 113 2.88 -0.77 -47.93
N PRO A 114 2.54 -2.06 -48.01
CA PRO A 114 2.48 -2.79 -49.27
C PRO A 114 1.50 -2.13 -50.25
N THR A 115 1.92 -1.99 -51.51
CA THR A 115 1.08 -1.44 -52.59
C THR A 115 -0.23 -2.21 -52.80
N THR A 116 -0.26 -3.50 -52.46
CA THR A 116 -1.46 -4.34 -52.49
C THR A 116 -2.57 -3.85 -51.55
N VAL A 117 -2.22 -3.14 -50.47
CA VAL A 117 -3.18 -2.53 -49.54
C VAL A 117 -3.71 -1.21 -50.12
N CYS A 118 -2.86 -0.45 -50.82
CA CYS A 118 -3.24 0.81 -51.45
C CYS A 118 -4.20 0.62 -52.64
N THR A 119 -4.04 -0.46 -53.42
CA THR A 119 -4.92 -0.76 -54.56
C THR A 119 -6.32 -1.19 -54.13
N ALA A 120 -6.46 -1.84 -52.96
CA ALA A 120 -7.76 -2.18 -52.38
C ALA A 120 -8.54 -0.94 -51.89
N ALA A 121 -7.85 0.13 -51.47
CA ALA A 121 -8.50 1.39 -51.11
C ALA A 121 -8.93 2.20 -52.36
N ALA A 122 -8.16 2.13 -53.45
CA ALA A 122 -8.48 2.79 -54.71
C ALA A 122 -9.70 2.16 -55.42
N SER A 123 -9.92 0.85 -55.27
CA SER A 123 -11.12 0.18 -55.77
C SER A 123 -12.38 0.40 -54.92
N ALA A 124 -12.24 0.94 -53.70
CA ALA A 124 -13.33 1.21 -52.76
C ALA A 124 -13.91 2.65 -52.84
N GLY A 125 -13.48 3.47 -53.81
CA GLY A 125 -14.23 4.67 -54.22
C GLY A 125 -13.69 6.04 -53.79
N SER A 126 -12.43 6.18 -53.41
CA SER A 126 -11.81 7.51 -53.23
C SER A 126 -10.71 7.74 -54.26
N GLY A 127 -10.84 8.85 -54.99
CA GLY A 127 -10.06 9.17 -56.18
C GLY A 127 -8.54 9.24 -56.00
N SER A 128 -7.86 9.03 -57.13
CA SER A 128 -6.48 9.41 -57.46
C SER A 128 -5.47 9.34 -56.30
N VAL A 129 -4.74 8.22 -56.23
CA VAL A 129 -3.46 8.15 -55.50
C VAL A 129 -2.56 9.29 -56.00
N PRO A 130 -2.11 10.22 -55.13
CA PRO A 130 -1.28 11.34 -55.56
C PRO A 130 0.01 10.83 -56.18
N ALA A 131 0.39 11.40 -57.33
CA ALA A 131 1.62 11.12 -58.08
C ALA A 131 2.89 11.67 -57.36
N GLY A 132 3.03 11.39 -56.07
CA GLY A 132 4.19 11.72 -55.23
C GLY A 132 4.86 10.49 -54.62
N THR A 133 4.40 9.27 -54.94
CA THR A 133 4.98 8.03 -54.44
C THR A 133 6.25 7.71 -55.21
N GLN A 134 7.40 8.21 -54.74
CA GLN A 134 8.70 7.76 -55.23
C GLN A 134 8.83 6.27 -54.93
N ALA A 135 8.77 5.45 -55.99
CA ALA A 135 9.22 4.08 -55.93
C ALA A 135 10.70 4.06 -55.52
N ALA A 136 11.05 3.21 -54.55
CA ALA A 136 12.44 2.99 -54.20
C ALA A 136 13.23 2.51 -55.44
N SER A 137 14.47 3.01 -55.55
CA SER A 137 15.46 2.69 -56.58
C SER A 137 15.46 1.20 -56.99
N PRO A 138 15.69 0.86 -58.27
CA PRO A 138 15.68 -0.52 -58.76
C PRO A 138 16.95 -1.27 -58.30
N GLY A 139 16.94 -1.73 -57.04
CA GLY A 139 17.82 -2.78 -56.54
C GLY A 139 17.25 -4.15 -56.88
N ARG A 140 18.07 -5.00 -57.51
CA ARG A 140 17.68 -6.25 -58.14
C ARG A 140 16.98 -7.25 -57.18
N TYR A 141 15.99 -7.93 -57.76
CA TYR A 141 15.23 -9.10 -57.27
C TYR A 141 14.00 -8.75 -56.38
N ASP A 142 12.81 -9.17 -56.86
CA ASP A 142 11.45 -9.06 -56.24
C ASP A 142 10.61 -7.76 -56.42
N ALA A 143 10.85 -7.01 -57.50
CA ALA A 143 10.20 -5.71 -57.76
C ALA A 143 8.67 -5.70 -57.95
N TRP A 144 7.99 -6.85 -58.10
CA TRP A 144 6.52 -6.90 -58.28
C TRP A 144 5.74 -7.30 -57.02
N ILE A 145 6.40 -7.91 -56.02
CA ILE A 145 5.80 -8.33 -54.74
C ILE A 145 6.22 -7.38 -53.59
N ALA A 146 7.34 -6.66 -53.74
CA ALA A 146 7.90 -5.77 -52.71
C ALA A 146 7.64 -4.27 -52.94
N ALA A 147 6.72 -3.90 -53.85
CA ALA A 147 6.40 -2.50 -54.05
C ALA A 147 5.68 -1.98 -52.79
N THR A 148 6.35 -1.11 -52.04
CA THR A 148 5.80 -0.43 -50.85
C THR A 148 5.67 1.06 -51.12
N VAL A 149 4.68 1.69 -50.50
CA VAL A 149 4.40 3.12 -50.61
C VAL A 149 4.73 3.77 -49.27
N ALA A 150 5.51 4.85 -49.30
CA ALA A 150 5.74 5.67 -48.13
C ALA A 150 4.46 6.40 -47.70
N LEU A 151 4.17 6.38 -46.41
CA LEU A 151 3.04 7.14 -45.87
C LEU A 151 3.36 8.65 -45.90
N PRO A 152 2.36 9.52 -46.08
CA PRO A 152 2.52 10.95 -45.86
C PRO A 152 3.02 11.24 -44.44
N ASP A 153 3.91 12.22 -44.29
CA ASP A 153 4.55 12.56 -43.01
C ASP A 153 3.54 12.85 -41.89
N ASP A 154 2.42 13.51 -42.22
CA ASP A 154 1.33 13.77 -41.26
C ASP A 154 0.69 12.47 -40.74
N THR A 155 0.42 11.52 -41.64
CA THR A 155 -0.13 10.22 -41.29
C THR A 155 0.87 9.42 -40.46
N GLN A 156 2.16 9.47 -40.82
CA GLN A 156 3.21 8.83 -40.03
C GLN A 156 3.28 9.40 -38.62
N ARG A 157 3.28 10.72 -38.47
CA ARG A 157 3.30 11.38 -37.15
C ARG A 157 2.10 10.98 -36.31
N HIS A 158 0.90 11.00 -36.90
CA HIS A 158 -0.32 10.64 -36.18
C HIS A 158 -0.30 9.18 -35.71
N LEU A 159 0.04 8.24 -36.59
CA LEU A 159 0.10 6.82 -36.25
C LEU A 159 1.11 6.52 -35.14
N ARG A 160 2.29 7.14 -35.19
CA ARG A 160 3.30 6.99 -34.13
C ARG A 160 2.83 7.58 -32.81
N ALA A 161 2.24 8.77 -32.83
CA ALA A 161 1.69 9.38 -31.63
C ALA A 161 0.62 8.48 -30.98
N SER A 162 -0.31 7.95 -31.79
CA SER A 162 -1.33 7.01 -31.30
C SER A 162 -0.75 5.70 -30.79
N ALA A 163 0.29 5.15 -31.42
CA ALA A 163 0.98 3.95 -30.92
C ALA A 163 1.67 4.21 -29.58
N HIS A 164 2.36 5.35 -29.44
CA HIS A 164 3.01 5.73 -28.19
C HIS A 164 2.00 5.95 -27.05
N GLU A 165 0.85 6.56 -27.37
CA GLU A 165 -0.24 6.75 -26.41
C GLU A 165 -0.85 5.40 -25.99
N ALA A 166 -1.09 4.50 -26.95
CA ALA A 166 -1.60 3.17 -26.66
C ALA A 166 -0.63 2.37 -25.77
N ASP A 167 0.67 2.40 -26.07
CA ASP A 167 1.69 1.73 -25.25
C ASP A 167 1.74 2.29 -23.82
N ALA A 168 1.64 3.61 -23.68
CA ALA A 168 1.60 4.26 -22.36
C ALA A 168 0.37 3.82 -21.54
N ILE A 169 -0.81 3.80 -22.18
CA ILE A 169 -2.05 3.35 -21.55
C ILE A 169 -1.93 1.88 -21.10
N VAL A 170 -1.38 1.01 -21.95
CA VAL A 170 -1.18 -0.41 -21.61
C VAL A 170 -0.25 -0.57 -20.40
N GLU A 171 0.84 0.19 -20.34
CA GLU A 171 1.77 0.16 -19.21
C GLU A 171 1.12 0.67 -17.91
N ASP A 172 0.30 1.71 -17.98
CA ASP A 172 -0.45 2.22 -16.83
C ASP A 172 -1.46 1.17 -16.31
N PHE A 173 -2.23 0.55 -17.20
CA PHE A 173 -3.16 -0.52 -16.83
C PHE A 173 -2.45 -1.71 -16.20
N ARG A 174 -1.30 -2.11 -16.76
CA ARG A 174 -0.46 -3.17 -16.21
C ARG A 174 0.02 -2.81 -14.81
N THR A 175 0.45 -1.58 -14.59
CA THR A 175 0.90 -1.11 -13.26
C THR A 175 -0.24 -1.16 -12.24
N VAL A 176 -1.44 -0.73 -12.61
CA VAL A 176 -2.63 -0.82 -11.76
C VAL A 176 -2.99 -2.29 -11.46
N GLN A 177 -2.86 -3.17 -12.45
CA GLN A 177 -3.10 -4.60 -12.27
C GLN A 177 -2.09 -5.23 -11.30
N GLU A 178 -0.81 -4.93 -11.44
CA GLU A 178 0.25 -5.39 -10.53
C GLU A 178 0.02 -4.87 -9.09
N TRP A 179 -0.38 -3.60 -8.96
CA TRP A 179 -0.77 -3.02 -7.68
C TRP A 179 -1.94 -3.77 -7.05
N ALA A 180 -3.00 -4.04 -7.82
CA ALA A 180 -4.19 -4.75 -7.36
C ALA A 180 -3.89 -6.18 -6.92
N VAL A 181 -3.01 -6.90 -7.64
CA VAL A 181 -2.57 -8.26 -7.28
C VAL A 181 -1.73 -8.23 -5.99
N LYS A 182 -0.76 -7.33 -5.86
CA LYS A 182 0.09 -7.23 -4.65
C LYS A 182 -0.71 -6.88 -3.38
N HIS A 183 -1.84 -6.21 -3.53
CA HIS A 183 -2.76 -5.87 -2.44
C HIS A 183 -3.91 -6.88 -2.25
N GLY A 184 -3.99 -7.92 -3.09
CA GLY A 184 -4.98 -8.99 -2.96
C GLY A 184 -6.39 -8.61 -3.42
N PHE A 185 -6.55 -7.51 -4.19
CA PHE A 185 -7.83 -7.12 -4.79
C PHE A 185 -8.20 -8.00 -5.99
N MET A 186 -7.21 -8.67 -6.61
CA MET A 186 -7.42 -9.56 -7.75
C MET A 186 -6.47 -10.76 -7.66
N PRO A 187 -6.89 -11.98 -8.05
CA PRO A 187 -5.96 -13.09 -8.23
C PRO A 187 -4.94 -12.77 -9.32
N ALA A 188 -3.71 -13.29 -9.18
CA ALA A 188 -2.73 -13.23 -10.25
C ALA A 188 -3.31 -13.94 -11.50
N PRO A 189 -3.28 -13.30 -12.69
CA PRO A 189 -3.74 -13.97 -13.89
C PRO A 189 -2.90 -15.23 -14.16
N PRO A 190 -3.49 -16.30 -14.72
CA PRO A 190 -2.84 -17.61 -14.88
C PRO A 190 -1.56 -17.58 -15.71
N ASP A 191 -1.36 -16.55 -16.55
CA ASP A 191 -0.19 -16.34 -17.39
C ASP A 191 0.71 -15.17 -16.92
N TYR A 192 0.61 -14.76 -15.65
CA TYR A 192 1.49 -13.72 -15.10
C TYR A 192 2.93 -14.25 -14.97
N VAL A 193 3.71 -14.07 -16.02
CA VAL A 193 5.16 -14.15 -15.96
C VAL A 193 5.65 -12.77 -15.52
N PRO A 194 6.11 -12.58 -14.26
CA PRO A 194 6.80 -11.36 -13.90
C PRO A 194 7.98 -11.21 -14.88
N PRO A 195 8.21 -10.02 -15.45
CA PRO A 195 9.30 -9.83 -16.39
C PRO A 195 10.58 -10.28 -15.68
N PRO A 196 11.50 -10.99 -16.36
CA PRO A 196 12.79 -11.26 -15.77
C PRO A 196 13.33 -9.91 -15.30
N ILE A 197 13.72 -9.84 -14.02
CA ILE A 197 14.61 -8.78 -13.54
C ILE A 197 15.79 -8.88 -14.49
N LEU A 198 15.84 -8.01 -15.50
CA LEU A 198 16.89 -8.00 -16.48
C LEU A 198 18.15 -7.82 -15.67
N ALA A 199 18.95 -8.89 -15.59
CA ALA A 199 20.27 -8.83 -15.00
C ALA A 199 20.96 -7.62 -15.62
N ASP A 200 21.52 -6.76 -14.75
CA ASP A 200 22.27 -5.59 -15.17
C ASP A 200 23.17 -5.98 -16.35
N PRO A 201 23.19 -5.19 -17.44
CA PRO A 201 24.16 -5.44 -18.50
C PRO A 201 25.55 -5.51 -17.84
N PRO A 202 26.41 -6.47 -18.22
CA PRO A 202 27.71 -6.61 -17.59
C PRO A 202 28.42 -5.26 -17.68
N MET A 203 28.66 -4.62 -16.53
CA MET A 203 29.53 -3.46 -16.46
C MET A 203 30.83 -3.88 -17.17
N LYS A 204 31.17 -3.18 -18.25
CA LYS A 204 32.51 -3.28 -18.83
C LYS A 204 33.47 -3.06 -17.68
N ALA A 205 34.28 -4.07 -17.36
CA ALA A 205 35.34 -3.94 -16.40
C ALA A 205 36.23 -2.77 -16.84
N ASP A 206 36.25 -1.71 -16.03
CA ASP A 206 37.21 -0.64 -16.17
C ASP A 206 38.60 -1.28 -16.16
N THR A 207 39.26 -1.20 -17.31
CA THR A 207 40.61 -1.68 -17.47
C THR A 207 41.49 -0.81 -16.57
N PRO A 208 42.22 -1.34 -15.58
CA PRO A 208 43.08 -0.51 -14.75
C PRO A 208 44.15 0.11 -15.65
N GLN A 209 44.09 1.44 -15.78
CA GLN A 209 45.09 2.26 -16.43
C GLN A 209 46.39 2.08 -15.66
N ALA A 210 47.34 1.36 -16.27
CA ALA A 210 48.65 1.11 -15.70
C ALA A 210 49.33 2.44 -15.37
N ALA A 211 49.55 2.69 -14.07
CA ALA A 211 50.38 3.79 -13.61
C ALA A 211 51.81 3.55 -14.13
N SER A 212 52.20 4.37 -15.11
CA SER A 212 53.59 4.56 -15.51
C SER A 212 54.36 5.15 -14.32
N ALA A 213 55.13 4.29 -13.63
CA ALA A 213 56.18 4.76 -12.75
C ALA A 213 57.37 5.16 -13.62
N ALA A 214 57.38 6.44 -14.01
CA ALA A 214 58.58 7.12 -14.50
C ALA A 214 58.96 8.18 -13.47
N THR A 215 60.26 8.24 -13.17
CA THR A 215 61.06 9.41 -12.75
C THR A 215 61.82 9.20 -11.43
N THR A 216 63.14 9.02 -11.64
CA THR A 216 64.33 9.36 -10.83
C THR A 216 64.55 8.73 -9.47
#